data_AF-W1VME0-F1
#
_entry.id   AF-W1VME0-F1
#
_cell.length_a   1.000
_cell.length_b   1.000
_cell.length_c   1.000
_cell.angle_alpha   90.00
_cell.angle_beta   90.00
_cell.angle_gamma   90.00
#
_symmetry.space_group_name_H-M   'P 1'
#
loop_
_entity.id
_entity.type
_entity.pdbx_description
1 polymer ?
#
loop_
_entity_poly.entity_id
_entity_poly.type
_entity_poly.pdbx_seq_one_letter_code
_entity_poly.pdbx_strand_id
1 'polypeptide(L)'
;PPLPISDAMEQADPQKTGRWWTSQREHMVGWFQAQATTGAGAFTRAEPNRSAKTTYNRLQCAEGLVWIAEALGANPDMVGEVAQAALQVPRRSRSGFVRKSLPWELIAELATPRLGSRRR
;
A
#
# COMPACT_ATOMS: atom_id res chain seq x y z
N PRO A 1 12.89 3.77 8.36
CA PRO A 1 12.75 2.69 9.37
C PRO A 1 12.28 1.41 8.67
N PRO A 2 12.72 0.22 9.12
CA PRO A 2 12.13 -1.05 8.68
C PRO A 2 10.65 -1.10 9.06
N LEU A 3 9.83 -1.76 8.25
CA LEU A 3 8.39 -1.91 8.48
C LEU A 3 8.08 -3.40 8.62
N PRO A 4 8.30 -3.97 9.84
CA PRO A 4 8.38 -5.40 10.04
C PRO A 4 7.11 -6.15 9.66
N ILE A 5 5.92 -5.53 9.73
CA ILE A 5 4.66 -6.24 9.42
C ILE A 5 4.50 -6.43 7.91
N SER A 6 4.63 -5.35 7.14
CA SER A 6 4.54 -5.41 5.68
C SER A 6 5.71 -6.19 5.06
N ASP A 7 6.91 -6.08 5.62
CA ASP A 7 8.07 -6.86 5.20
C ASP A 7 7.88 -8.36 5.50
N ALA A 8 7.38 -8.72 6.68
CA ALA A 8 7.09 -10.12 7.03
C ALA A 8 5.97 -10.71 6.15
N MET A 9 4.93 -9.92 5.85
CA MET A 9 3.86 -10.33 4.94
C MET A 9 4.39 -10.63 3.53
N GLU A 10 5.27 -9.77 3.00
CA GLU A 10 5.90 -10.01 1.70
C GLU A 10 6.80 -11.25 1.72
N GLN A 11 7.57 -11.45 2.80
CA GLN A 11 8.45 -12.62 2.93
C GLN A 11 7.67 -13.94 3.03
N ALA A 12 6.51 -13.94 3.68
CA ALA A 12 5.68 -15.14 3.86
C ALA A 12 5.08 -15.67 2.54
N ASP A 13 4.67 -14.77 1.65
CA ASP A 13 4.18 -15.12 0.31
C ASP A 13 4.57 -14.02 -0.69
N PRO A 14 5.79 -14.05 -1.24
CA PRO A 14 6.27 -13.01 -2.14
C PRO A 14 5.58 -13.06 -3.50
N GLN A 15 5.55 -11.92 -4.19
CA GLN A 15 5.09 -11.89 -5.57
C GLN A 15 6.03 -12.72 -6.46
N LYS A 16 5.47 -13.74 -7.12
CA LYS A 16 6.23 -14.75 -7.88
C LYS A 16 6.63 -14.30 -9.29
N THR A 17 5.95 -13.31 -9.87
CA THR A 17 6.15 -12.87 -11.25
C THR A 17 6.19 -11.35 -11.35
N GLY A 18 6.99 -10.79 -12.26
CA GLY A 18 7.04 -9.34 -12.50
C GLY A 18 7.56 -8.52 -11.31
N ARG A 19 8.28 -9.15 -10.37
CA ARG A 19 8.91 -8.48 -9.23
C ARG A 19 10.22 -7.84 -9.70
N TRP A 20 10.24 -6.50 -9.75
CA TRP A 20 11.41 -5.71 -10.15
C TRP A 20 12.08 -5.00 -8.96
N TRP A 21 11.47 -5.05 -7.78
CA TRP A 21 11.93 -4.39 -6.57
C TRP A 21 12.55 -5.39 -5.58
N THR A 22 13.41 -4.87 -4.72
CA THR A 22 14.12 -5.59 -3.66
C THR A 22 13.52 -5.35 -2.27
N SER A 23 12.73 -4.29 -2.11
CA SER A 23 12.01 -3.97 -0.87
C SER A 23 10.64 -3.37 -1.14
N GLN A 24 9.71 -3.53 -0.20
CA GLN A 24 8.39 -2.89 -0.30
C GLN A 24 8.49 -1.37 -0.39
N ARG A 25 9.46 -0.76 0.30
CA ARG A 25 9.71 0.68 0.17
C ARG A 25 10.03 1.07 -1.28
N GLU A 26 10.93 0.34 -1.95
CA GLU A 26 11.30 0.60 -3.34
C GLU A 26 10.10 0.45 -4.28
N HIS A 27 9.32 -0.63 -4.11
CA HIS A 27 8.09 -0.84 -4.85
C HIS A 27 7.13 0.34 -4.71
N MET A 28 6.86 0.75 -3.47
CA MET A 28 5.90 1.81 -3.17
C MET A 28 6.36 3.17 -3.69
N VAL A 29 7.67 3.49 -3.60
CA VAL A 29 8.24 4.70 -4.20
C VAL A 29 8.00 4.72 -5.71
N GLY A 30 8.30 3.63 -6.42
CA GLY A 30 8.05 3.52 -7.85
C GLY A 30 6.57 3.67 -8.21
N TRP A 31 5.68 3.03 -7.44
CA TRP A 31 4.23 3.16 -7.61
C TRP A 31 3.74 4.60 -7.48
N PHE A 32 4.22 5.34 -6.46
CA PHE A 32 3.83 6.73 -6.24
C PHE A 32 4.40 7.67 -7.29
N GLN A 33 5.68 7.51 -7.66
CA GLN A 33 6.31 8.30 -8.73
C GLN A 33 5.58 8.11 -10.05
N ALA A 34 5.17 6.88 -10.36
CA ALA A 34 4.42 6.61 -11.57
C ALA A 34 3.13 7.43 -11.64
N GLN A 35 2.46 7.76 -10.53
CA GLN A 35 1.19 8.51 -10.53
C GLN A 35 1.28 9.88 -11.21
N ALA A 36 2.44 10.56 -11.11
CA ALA A 36 2.70 11.84 -11.74
C ALA A 36 2.89 11.76 -13.27
N THR A 37 2.89 10.55 -13.84
CA THR A 37 3.00 10.29 -15.28
C THR A 37 1.68 9.75 -15.86
N THR A 38 1.63 9.47 -17.16
CA THR A 38 0.52 8.74 -17.81
C THR A 38 0.56 7.22 -17.60
N GLY A 39 1.51 6.71 -16.80
CA GLY A 39 1.65 5.28 -16.53
C GLY A 39 2.14 4.49 -17.76
N ALA A 40 2.07 3.16 -17.66
CA ALA A 40 2.44 2.26 -18.74
C ALA A 40 1.66 0.93 -18.63
N GLY A 41 1.57 0.20 -19.75
CA GLY A 41 0.91 -1.11 -19.80
C GLY A 41 -0.55 -1.05 -19.34
N ALA A 42 -0.94 -2.00 -18.49
CA ALA A 42 -2.31 -2.09 -17.95
C ALA A 42 -2.72 -0.90 -17.06
N PHE A 43 -1.79 0.01 -16.72
CA PHE A 43 -2.03 1.18 -15.87
C PHE A 43 -1.88 2.51 -16.61
N THR A 44 -1.92 2.47 -17.95
CA THR A 44 -1.91 3.67 -18.80
C THR A 44 -3.16 4.52 -18.60
N ARG A 45 -3.02 5.84 -18.68
CA ARG A 45 -4.09 6.84 -18.49
C ARG A 45 -3.84 8.08 -19.35
N ALA A 46 -4.92 8.79 -19.68
CA ALA A 46 -4.84 10.00 -20.50
C ALA A 46 -4.11 11.16 -19.79
N GLU A 47 -4.33 11.30 -18.47
CA GLU A 47 -3.73 12.36 -17.66
C GLU A 47 -3.06 11.78 -16.41
N PRO A 48 -2.03 12.45 -15.85
CA PRO A 48 -1.46 12.10 -14.56
C PRO A 48 -2.50 11.98 -13.44
N ASN A 49 -2.33 10.98 -12.57
CA ASN A 49 -3.20 10.80 -11.41
C ASN A 49 -2.70 11.66 -10.23
N ARG A 50 -3.48 12.67 -9.85
CA ARG A 50 -3.20 13.53 -8.69
C ARG A 50 -4.01 13.19 -7.44
N SER A 51 -4.84 12.14 -7.47
CA SER A 51 -5.70 11.75 -6.36
C SER A 51 -5.06 10.64 -5.52
N ALA A 52 -4.76 10.95 -4.26
CA ALA A 52 -4.24 9.97 -3.30
C ALA A 52 -5.25 8.82 -3.05
N LYS A 53 -6.55 9.14 -2.98
CA LYS A 53 -7.63 8.13 -2.87
C LYS A 53 -7.61 7.17 -4.06
N THR A 54 -7.47 7.70 -5.27
CA THR A 54 -7.42 6.90 -6.49
C THR A 54 -6.15 6.03 -6.50
N THR A 55 -5.01 6.58 -6.12
CA THR A 55 -3.74 5.85 -6.00
C THR A 55 -3.85 4.69 -5.03
N TYR A 56 -4.46 4.90 -3.86
CA TYR A 56 -4.69 3.88 -2.85
C TYR A 56 -5.60 2.76 -3.38
N ASN A 57 -6.75 3.13 -3.95
CA ASN A 57 -7.75 2.16 -4.43
C ASN A 57 -7.27 1.33 -5.63
N ARG A 58 -6.38 1.89 -6.46
CA ARG A 58 -5.83 1.19 -7.64
C ARG A 58 -4.64 0.30 -7.32
N LEU A 59 -3.98 0.46 -6.18
CA LEU A 59 -2.84 -0.35 -5.79
C LEU A 59 -3.23 -1.82 -5.64
N GLN A 60 -2.79 -2.70 -6.55
CA GLN A 60 -3.10 -4.13 -6.53
C GLN A 60 -2.07 -4.97 -5.74
N CYS A 61 -1.35 -4.36 -4.81
CA CYS A 61 -0.41 -5.04 -3.92
C CYS A 61 -0.92 -4.98 -2.48
N ALA A 62 -1.21 -6.14 -1.89
CA ALA A 62 -1.77 -6.23 -0.55
C ALA A 62 -0.74 -5.81 0.50
N GLU A 63 0.50 -6.25 0.33
CA GLU A 63 1.64 -5.91 1.16
C GLU A 63 1.92 -4.40 1.11
N GLY A 64 1.71 -3.77 -0.05
CA GLY A 64 1.83 -2.31 -0.22
C GLY A 64 0.73 -1.53 0.50
N LEU A 65 -0.49 -2.07 0.56
CA LEU A 65 -1.58 -1.47 1.33
C LEU A 65 -1.30 -1.54 2.84
N VAL A 66 -0.80 -2.69 3.33
CA VAL A 66 -0.33 -2.85 4.71
C VAL A 66 0.82 -1.90 5.01
N TRP A 67 1.78 -1.78 4.08
CA TRP A 67 2.92 -0.85 4.19
C TRP A 67 2.46 0.61 4.38
N ILE A 68 1.42 1.05 3.68
CA ILE A 68 0.86 2.40 3.85
C ILE A 68 0.33 2.60 5.27
N ALA A 69 -0.49 1.67 5.77
CA ALA A 69 -1.08 1.78 7.10
C ALA A 69 0.00 1.77 8.21
N GLU A 70 0.97 0.86 8.09
CA GLU A 70 2.10 0.73 9.00
C GLU A 70 2.98 1.98 9.00
N ALA A 71 3.33 2.52 7.81
CA ALA A 71 4.09 3.76 7.68
C ALA A 71 3.36 4.98 8.25
N LEU A 72 2.03 4.97 8.19
CA LEU A 72 1.16 5.96 8.83
C LEU A 72 0.92 5.66 10.32
N GLY A 73 1.63 4.71 10.92
CA GLY A 73 1.55 4.44 12.36
C GLY A 73 0.14 4.07 12.83
N ALA A 74 -0.60 3.34 11.99
CA ALA A 74 -1.79 2.63 12.44
C ALA A 74 -1.44 1.69 13.60
N ASN A 75 -2.45 1.30 14.39
CA ASN A 75 -2.26 0.35 15.50
C ASN A 75 -1.56 -0.94 14.98
N PRO A 76 -0.35 -1.28 15.46
CA PRO A 76 0.40 -2.45 15.00
C PRO A 76 -0.34 -3.78 15.14
N ASP A 77 -1.14 -3.96 16.19
CA ASP A 77 -1.89 -5.21 16.43
C ASP A 77 -2.95 -5.40 15.34
N MET A 78 -3.74 -4.35 15.08
CA MET A 78 -4.75 -4.35 14.00
C MET A 78 -4.09 -4.59 12.64
N VAL A 79 -2.97 -3.93 12.34
CA VAL A 79 -2.26 -4.10 11.07
C VAL A 79 -1.70 -5.53 10.94
N GLY A 80 -1.16 -6.08 12.03
CA GLY A 80 -0.68 -7.45 12.11
C GLY A 80 -1.77 -8.48 11.87
N GLU A 81 -2.92 -8.33 12.53
CA GLU A 81 -4.09 -9.20 12.33
C GLU A 81 -4.57 -9.17 10.89
N VAL A 82 -4.69 -7.99 10.28
CA VAL A 82 -5.10 -7.85 8.88
C VAL A 82 -4.09 -8.51 7.94
N ALA A 83 -2.78 -8.34 8.19
CA ALA A 83 -1.73 -8.95 7.38
C ALA A 83 -1.78 -10.48 7.45
N GLN A 84 -1.93 -11.05 8.64
CA GLN A 84 -2.03 -12.50 8.84
C GLN A 84 -3.31 -13.08 8.22
N ALA A 85 -4.46 -12.41 8.41
CA ALA A 85 -5.71 -12.82 7.80
C ALA A 85 -5.64 -12.74 6.26
N ALA A 86 -4.98 -11.72 5.72
CA ALA A 86 -4.80 -11.55 4.28
C ALA A 86 -3.96 -12.68 3.66
N LEU A 87 -2.99 -13.26 4.37
CA LEU A 87 -2.21 -14.40 3.89
C LEU A 87 -3.09 -15.65 3.65
N GLN A 88 -4.20 -15.78 4.37
CA GLN A 88 -5.18 -16.86 4.18
C GLN A 88 -6.13 -16.61 2.99
N VAL A 89 -6.11 -15.41 2.41
CA VAL A 89 -6.93 -15.04 1.25
C VAL A 89 -6.17 -15.32 -0.04
N PRO A 90 -6.81 -15.88 -1.08
CA PRO A 90 -6.20 -16.04 -2.40
C PRO A 90 -5.60 -14.74 -2.92
N ARG A 91 -4.36 -14.79 -3.43
CA ARG A 91 -3.56 -13.61 -3.80
C ARG A 91 -4.31 -12.61 -4.68
N ARG A 92 -5.11 -13.09 -5.65
CA ARG A 92 -5.93 -12.27 -6.55
C ARG A 92 -6.99 -11.40 -5.84
N SER A 93 -7.47 -11.83 -4.68
CA SER A 93 -8.52 -11.14 -3.91
C SER A 93 -7.96 -10.41 -2.69
N ARG A 94 -6.67 -10.63 -2.38
CA ARG A 94 -6.03 -10.17 -1.14
C ARG A 94 -6.05 -8.65 -0.99
N SER A 95 -5.73 -7.91 -2.05
CA SER A 95 -5.77 -6.45 -2.04
C SER A 95 -7.19 -5.93 -1.78
N GLY A 96 -8.21 -6.62 -2.29
CA GLY A 96 -9.62 -6.31 -2.00
C GLY A 96 -9.98 -6.57 -0.54
N PHE A 97 -9.50 -7.68 0.04
CA PHE A 97 -9.66 -7.97 1.47
C PHE A 97 -8.99 -6.91 2.34
N VAL A 98 -7.72 -6.59 2.08
CA VAL A 98 -6.98 -5.59 2.86
C VAL A 98 -7.67 -4.23 2.82
N ARG A 99 -8.17 -3.77 1.65
CA ARG A 99 -8.90 -2.49 1.57
C ARG A 99 -10.23 -2.47 2.32
N LYS A 100 -10.87 -3.62 2.56
CA LYS A 100 -12.07 -3.69 3.39
C LYS A 100 -11.72 -3.48 4.86
N SER A 101 -10.60 -4.05 5.31
CA SER A 101 -10.13 -3.93 6.71
C SER A 101 -9.38 -2.62 6.97
N LEU A 102 -8.71 -2.08 5.96
CA LEU A 102 -7.98 -0.80 5.98
C LEU A 102 -8.58 0.10 4.90
N PRO A 103 -9.78 0.68 5.11
CA PRO A 103 -10.42 1.52 4.12
C PRO A 103 -9.66 2.84 3.92
N TRP A 104 -9.89 3.51 2.79
CA TRP A 104 -9.26 4.80 2.48
C TRP A 104 -9.50 5.84 3.58
N GLU A 105 -10.71 5.84 4.15
CA GLU A 105 -11.13 6.79 5.17
C GLU A 105 -10.22 6.72 6.41
N LEU A 106 -9.87 5.50 6.86
CA LEU A 106 -8.90 5.27 7.93
C LEU A 106 -7.50 5.79 7.54
N ILE A 107 -7.05 5.49 6.33
CA ILE A 107 -5.73 5.92 5.82
C ILE A 107 -5.64 7.45 5.74
N ALA A 108 -6.70 8.11 5.26
CA ALA A 108 -6.78 9.55 5.16
C ALA A 108 -6.76 10.23 6.53
N GLU A 109 -7.47 9.65 7.51
CA GLU A 109 -7.45 10.13 8.88
C GLU A 109 -6.03 10.07 9.47
N LEU A 110 -5.33 8.94 9.35
CA LEU A 110 -3.96 8.77 9.85
C LEU A 110 -2.94 9.71 9.18
N ALA A 111 -3.23 10.14 7.94
CA ALA A 111 -2.39 11.09 7.21
C ALA A 111 -2.63 12.55 7.63
N THR A 112 -3.79 12.88 8.17
CA THR A 112 -4.22 14.27 8.43
C THR A 112 -3.41 14.97 9.55
N PRO A 113 -3.18 14.37 10.74
CA PRO A 113 -2.38 14.99 11.80
C PRO A 113 -0.93 15.30 11.39
N ARG A 114 -0.38 14.51 10.45
CA ARG A 114 1.00 14.65 9.96
C ARG A 114 1.18 15.76 8.93
N LEU A 115 0.10 16.26 8.33
CA LEU A 115 0.15 17.41 7.41
C LEU A 115 0.17 18.76 8.14
N GLY A 116 -0.37 18.83 9.37
CA GLY A 116 -0.38 20.04 10.20
C GLY A 116 0.92 20.26 10.99
N SER A 117 1.61 19.18 11.39
CA SER A 117 2.84 19.22 12.18
C SER A 117 4.12 19.40 11.35
N ARG A 118 4.04 19.25 10.02
CA ARG A 118 5.16 19.39 9.07
C ARG A 118 5.21 20.76 8.38
N ARG A 119 4.38 21.71 8.84
CA ARG A 119 4.32 23.12 8.40
C ARG A 119 4.87 24.10 9.47
N ARG A 120 5.71 23.64 10.39
CA ARG A 120 6.44 24.47 11.35
C ARG A 120 7.93 24.27 11.18
#